data_AF-A0A077LA00-F1
#
_entry.id   AF-A0A077LA00-F1
#
_cell.length_a   1.000
_cell.length_b   1.000
_cell.length_c   1.000
_cell.angle_alpha   90.00
_cell.angle_beta   90.00
_cell.angle_gamma   90.00
#
_symmetry.space_group_name_H-M   'P 1'
#
loop_
_entity.id
_entity.type
_entity.pdbx_description
1 polymer ?
#
loop_
_entity_poly.entity_id
_entity_poly.type
_entity_poly.pdbx_seq_one_letter_code
_entity_poly.pdbx_strand_id
1 'polypeptide(L)'
;VDAHYYAAKTYDYYKNVFNRNSYDNKGAALKSSVHYSRSYNNAFWNGAQMVYGDGDGTTFVPLSGGLDVVAHELTHAVTDFSSDLVYQNESGALNEAISDIFGTLLEFHTNNNPDFEIGEDIYTPNTAGDALRSMSDPTKYGDPDHYSKRYTGTSDNGGVH
;
A
#
# COMPACT_ATOMS: atom_id res chain seq x y z
N VAL A 1 15.25 4.94 6.94
CA VAL A 1 15.90 5.26 5.65
C VAL A 1 14.91 4.99 4.52
N ASP A 2 14.32 3.81 4.52
CA ASP A 2 13.42 3.30 3.48
C ASP A 2 12.22 4.21 3.22
N ALA A 3 11.50 4.66 4.26
CA ALA A 3 10.39 5.61 4.12
C ALA A 3 10.74 6.86 3.29
N HIS A 4 11.96 7.38 3.40
CA HIS A 4 12.40 8.55 2.65
C HIS A 4 12.80 8.18 1.22
N TYR A 5 13.54 7.09 1.06
CA TYR A 5 14.04 6.63 -0.23
C TYR A 5 12.91 6.13 -1.14
N TYR A 6 11.99 5.31 -0.63
CA TYR A 6 10.87 4.76 -1.39
C TYR A 6 9.78 5.80 -1.70
N ALA A 7 9.58 6.80 -0.83
CA ALA A 7 8.72 7.94 -1.20
C ALA A 7 9.29 8.71 -2.40
N ALA A 8 10.63 8.88 -2.47
CA ALA A 8 11.28 9.49 -3.62
C ALA A 8 11.17 8.62 -4.89
N LYS A 9 11.32 7.29 -4.77
CA LYS A 9 11.10 6.36 -5.91
C LYS A 9 9.67 6.41 -6.43
N THR A 10 8.70 6.45 -5.53
CA THR A 10 7.29 6.55 -5.90
C THR A 10 7.00 7.89 -6.57
N TYR A 11 7.55 8.99 -6.07
CA TYR A 11 7.49 10.30 -6.74
C TYR A 11 8.06 10.24 -8.17
N ASP A 12 9.27 9.70 -8.32
CA ASP A 12 9.94 9.60 -9.62
C ASP A 12 9.13 8.76 -10.60
N TYR A 13 8.50 7.69 -10.15
CA TYR A 13 7.64 6.85 -10.98
C TYR A 13 6.41 7.61 -11.47
N TYR A 14 5.65 8.24 -10.58
CA TYR A 14 4.50 9.07 -10.96
C TYR A 14 4.91 10.20 -11.92
N LYS A 15 6.06 10.83 -11.66
CA LYS A 15 6.58 11.92 -12.49
C LYS A 15 7.04 11.46 -13.86
N ASN A 16 7.79 10.37 -13.95
CA ASN A 16 8.45 9.96 -15.19
C ASN A 16 7.52 9.13 -16.09
N VAL A 17 6.65 8.31 -15.50
CA VAL A 17 5.75 7.42 -16.25
C VAL A 17 4.45 8.13 -16.64
N PHE A 18 3.90 8.96 -15.74
CA PHE A 18 2.59 9.58 -15.94
C PHE A 18 2.62 11.10 -16.06
N ASN A 19 3.81 11.72 -15.99
CA ASN A 19 3.98 13.17 -15.92
C ASN A 19 3.18 13.83 -14.77
N ARG A 20 2.90 13.08 -13.69
CA ARG A 20 2.20 13.58 -12.50
C ARG A 20 3.20 14.19 -11.52
N ASN A 21 3.01 15.45 -11.16
CA ASN A 21 3.90 16.15 -10.23
C ASN A 21 3.44 15.97 -8.76
N SER A 22 3.94 14.95 -8.06
CA SER A 22 3.49 14.56 -6.71
C SER A 22 2.03 14.09 -6.63
N TYR A 23 1.55 13.75 -5.44
CA TYR A 23 0.21 13.19 -5.24
C TYR A 23 -0.93 14.13 -5.63
N ASP A 24 -0.71 15.45 -5.61
CA ASP A 24 -1.74 16.46 -5.96
C ASP A 24 -1.58 17.03 -7.38
N ASN A 25 -0.62 16.51 -8.14
CA ASN A 25 -0.20 17.01 -9.44
C ASN A 25 0.27 18.49 -9.45
N LYS A 26 0.65 19.05 -8.29
CA LYS A 26 1.13 20.43 -8.13
C LYS A 26 2.43 20.53 -7.33
N GLY A 27 3.08 19.40 -7.06
CA GLY A 27 4.37 19.35 -6.37
C GLY A 27 4.24 19.45 -4.86
N ALA A 28 3.15 18.95 -4.27
CA ALA A 28 3.03 18.87 -2.83
C ALA A 28 4.22 18.12 -2.19
N ALA A 29 4.64 18.61 -1.02
CA ALA A 29 5.71 17.99 -0.25
C ALA A 29 5.27 16.63 0.30
N LEU A 30 6.11 15.61 0.10
CA LEU A 30 5.92 14.28 0.68
C LEU A 30 6.43 14.26 2.11
N LYS A 31 5.56 13.88 3.04
CA LYS A 31 5.87 13.78 4.47
C LYS A 31 5.63 12.34 4.92
N SER A 32 6.60 11.82 5.65
CA SER A 32 6.57 10.48 6.21
C SER A 32 6.96 10.53 7.68
N SER A 33 6.17 9.90 8.55
CA SER A 33 6.51 9.67 9.96
C SER A 33 6.76 8.17 10.18
N VAL A 34 7.88 7.83 10.82
CA VAL A 34 8.26 6.45 11.21
C VAL A 34 8.30 6.34 12.72
N HIS A 35 8.48 5.13 13.26
CA HIS A 35 8.40 4.86 14.70
C HIS A 35 7.06 5.32 15.30
N TYR A 36 5.99 5.16 14.53
CA TYR A 36 4.66 5.55 14.97
C TYR A 36 4.12 4.54 15.98
N SER A 37 3.74 5.04 17.16
CA SER A 37 3.26 4.24 18.28
C SER A 37 4.29 3.18 18.72
N ARG A 38 3.85 2.11 19.39
CA ARG A 38 4.70 1.00 19.85
C ARG A 38 4.14 -0.31 19.30
N SER A 39 5.00 -1.11 18.66
CA SER A 39 4.62 -2.41 18.12
C SER A 39 3.39 -2.34 17.21
N TYR A 40 3.33 -1.28 16.40
CA TYR A 40 2.17 -0.98 15.56
C TYR A 40 2.28 -1.71 14.23
N ASN A 41 1.41 -2.68 14.03
CA ASN A 41 1.35 -3.54 12.83
C ASN A 41 0.51 -2.90 11.73
N ASN A 42 0.81 -1.64 11.37
CA ASN A 42 0.16 -1.00 10.23
C ASN A 42 0.93 0.22 9.69
N ALA A 43 0.62 0.57 8.45
CA ALA A 43 0.98 1.82 7.79
C ALA A 43 -0.32 2.47 7.30
N PHE A 44 -0.30 3.79 7.08
CA PHE A 44 -1.46 4.49 6.54
C PHE A 44 -1.11 5.88 5.99
N TRP A 45 -1.85 6.31 4.97
CA TRP A 45 -2.07 7.72 4.64
C TRP A 45 -3.18 8.32 5.50
N ASN A 46 -2.93 9.46 6.13
CA ASN A 46 -3.89 10.08 7.05
C ASN A 46 -4.62 11.32 6.49
N GLY A 47 -4.60 11.51 5.17
CA GLY A 47 -5.10 12.74 4.51
C GLY A 47 -4.06 13.86 4.38
N ALA A 48 -2.88 13.74 5.00
CA ALA A 48 -1.83 14.76 4.93
C ALA A 48 -0.39 14.22 4.87
N GLN A 49 -0.14 13.02 5.38
CA GLN A 49 1.18 12.37 5.37
C GLN A 49 1.05 10.85 5.44
N MET A 50 2.12 10.15 5.05
CA MET A 50 2.27 8.71 5.27
C MET A 50 2.81 8.47 6.68
N VAL A 51 2.34 7.40 7.32
CA VAL A 51 2.70 7.02 8.69
C VAL A 51 3.02 5.53 8.72
N TYR A 52 4.14 5.16 9.34
CA TYR A 52 4.62 3.78 9.39
C TYR A 52 4.88 3.36 10.83
N GLY A 53 4.26 2.25 11.23
CA GLY A 53 4.61 1.53 12.45
C GLY A 53 5.92 0.75 12.31
N ASP A 54 6.48 0.36 13.45
CA ASP A 54 7.69 -0.48 13.51
C ASP A 54 7.38 -1.98 13.42
N GLY A 55 6.09 -2.36 13.45
CA GLY A 55 5.69 -3.74 13.66
C GLY A 55 6.05 -4.27 15.05
N ASP A 56 5.52 -5.43 15.41
CA ASP A 56 5.82 -6.10 16.68
C ASP A 56 7.05 -7.02 16.62
N GLY A 57 7.69 -7.15 15.45
CA GLY A 57 8.83 -8.02 15.20
C GLY A 57 8.46 -9.48 14.92
N THR A 58 7.17 -9.82 14.89
CA THR A 58 6.65 -11.17 14.63
C THR A 58 5.66 -11.22 13.47
N THR A 59 4.66 -10.35 13.46
CA THR A 59 3.74 -10.18 12.33
C THR A 59 4.33 -9.22 11.30
N PHE A 60 4.98 -8.16 11.76
CA PHE A 60 5.66 -7.21 10.88
C PHE A 60 7.00 -6.79 11.45
N VAL A 61 7.96 -6.54 10.56
CA VAL A 61 9.11 -5.64 10.81
C VAL A 61 8.70 -4.19 10.43
N PRO A 62 9.58 -3.16 10.53
CA PRO A 62 9.17 -1.80 10.21
C PRO A 62 8.58 -1.66 8.80
N LEU A 63 7.34 -1.18 8.72
CA LEU A 63 6.52 -1.33 7.51
C LEU A 63 7.01 -0.49 6.33
N SER A 64 7.80 0.56 6.59
CA SER A 64 8.42 1.32 5.50
C SER A 64 9.48 0.54 4.72
N GLY A 65 9.82 -0.68 5.15
CA GLY A 65 10.78 -1.56 4.48
C GLY A 65 10.26 -2.17 3.17
N GLY A 66 8.94 -2.22 2.95
CA GLY A 66 8.32 -2.66 1.70
C GLY A 66 8.17 -1.49 0.73
N LEU A 67 8.69 -1.63 -0.49
CA LEU A 67 8.55 -0.59 -1.51
C LEU A 67 7.11 -0.46 -1.96
N ASP A 68 6.45 -1.58 -2.21
CA ASP A 68 5.04 -1.70 -2.53
C ASP A 68 4.16 -1.06 -1.44
N VAL A 69 4.46 -1.27 -0.16
CA VAL A 69 3.74 -0.66 0.98
C VAL A 69 3.88 0.86 0.95
N VAL A 70 5.10 1.39 0.81
CA VAL A 70 5.30 2.85 0.74
C VAL A 70 4.57 3.46 -0.47
N ALA A 71 4.56 2.76 -1.60
CA ALA A 71 3.90 3.21 -2.81
C ALA A 71 2.37 3.08 -2.75
N HIS A 72 1.86 2.05 -2.09
CA HIS A 72 0.46 1.84 -1.74
C HIS A 72 -0.03 3.03 -0.91
N GLU A 73 0.68 3.38 0.18
CA GLU A 73 0.30 4.51 1.03
C GLU A 73 0.29 5.85 0.28
N LEU A 74 1.28 6.09 -0.59
CA LEU A 74 1.30 7.31 -1.38
C LEU A 74 0.21 7.31 -2.47
N THR A 75 -0.23 6.14 -2.93
CA THR A 75 -1.28 6.02 -3.93
C THR A 75 -2.65 6.34 -3.35
N HIS A 76 -2.91 6.08 -2.06
CA HIS A 76 -4.10 6.64 -1.40
C HIS A 76 -4.15 8.16 -1.53
N ALA A 77 -3.02 8.86 -1.31
CA ALA A 77 -2.96 10.31 -1.51
C ALA A 77 -3.24 10.72 -2.97
N VAL A 78 -2.83 9.90 -3.94
CA VAL A 78 -3.16 10.13 -5.36
C VAL A 78 -4.66 9.97 -5.60
N THR A 79 -5.28 8.93 -5.03
CA THR A 79 -6.72 8.66 -5.10
C THR A 79 -7.53 9.82 -4.49
N ASP A 80 -7.16 10.29 -3.30
CA ASP A 80 -7.80 11.43 -2.62
C ASP A 80 -7.79 12.69 -3.48
N PHE A 81 -6.71 12.96 -4.20
CA PHE A 81 -6.54 14.14 -5.06
C PHE A 81 -6.91 13.87 -6.53
N SER A 82 -7.67 12.80 -6.81
CA SER A 82 -8.15 12.49 -8.14
C SER A 82 -9.60 12.00 -8.16
N SER A 83 -9.82 10.70 -7.99
CA SER A 83 -11.16 10.08 -8.03
C SER A 83 -11.94 10.24 -6.72
N ASP A 84 -11.26 10.53 -5.60
CA ASP A 84 -11.86 10.72 -4.28
C ASP A 84 -12.80 9.56 -3.91
N LEU A 85 -12.31 8.33 -4.12
CA LEU A 85 -13.07 7.12 -3.84
C LEU A 85 -13.29 7.00 -2.34
N VAL A 86 -14.55 7.15 -1.92
CA VAL A 86 -14.96 6.97 -0.52
C VAL A 86 -14.49 5.61 -0.01
N TYR A 87 -13.81 5.63 1.13
CA TYR A 87 -13.19 4.45 1.77
C TYR A 87 -14.23 3.56 2.49
N GLN A 88 -15.18 3.04 1.72
CA GLN A 88 -16.27 2.18 2.19
C GLN A 88 -16.83 1.31 1.06
N ASN A 89 -17.18 0.05 1.37
CA ASN A 89 -17.77 -0.90 0.45
C ASN A 89 -16.98 -1.01 -0.88
N GLU A 90 -17.66 -1.15 -2.02
CA GLU A 90 -16.99 -1.32 -3.32
C GLU A 90 -16.12 -0.13 -3.74
N SER A 91 -16.44 1.12 -3.35
CA SER A 91 -15.56 2.26 -3.65
C SER A 91 -14.28 2.22 -2.83
N GLY A 92 -14.35 1.75 -1.57
CA GLY A 92 -13.18 1.52 -0.74
C GLY A 92 -12.34 0.35 -1.26
N ALA A 93 -12.99 -0.75 -1.69
CA ALA A 93 -12.30 -1.87 -2.31
C ALA A 93 -11.57 -1.49 -3.60
N LEU A 94 -12.15 -0.58 -4.41
CA LEU A 94 -11.43 0.00 -5.54
C LEU A 94 -10.28 0.92 -5.11
N ASN A 95 -10.42 1.65 -3.99
CA ASN A 95 -9.35 2.49 -3.45
C ASN A 95 -8.14 1.63 -3.04
N GLU A 96 -8.35 0.59 -2.26
CA GLU A 96 -7.34 -0.41 -1.87
C GLU A 96 -6.70 -1.07 -3.10
N ALA A 97 -7.52 -1.60 -4.01
CA ALA A 97 -7.01 -2.27 -5.20
C ALA A 97 -6.16 -1.34 -6.09
N ILE A 98 -6.51 -0.05 -6.20
CA ILE A 98 -5.68 0.93 -6.91
C ILE A 98 -4.33 1.09 -6.21
N SER A 99 -4.32 1.21 -4.88
CA SER A 99 -3.08 1.32 -4.11
C SER A 99 -2.18 0.09 -4.28
N ASP A 100 -2.73 -1.13 -4.23
CA ASP A 100 -1.99 -2.37 -4.52
C ASP A 100 -1.45 -2.40 -5.96
N ILE A 101 -2.28 -2.09 -6.96
CA ILE A 101 -1.88 -2.06 -8.36
C ILE A 101 -0.67 -1.14 -8.57
N PHE A 102 -0.72 0.10 -8.07
CA PHE A 102 0.39 1.04 -8.27
C PHE A 102 1.61 0.71 -7.41
N GLY A 103 1.41 0.11 -6.23
CA GLY A 103 2.49 -0.44 -5.41
C GLY A 103 3.29 -1.49 -6.18
N THR A 104 2.62 -2.53 -6.65
CA THR A 104 3.21 -3.61 -7.47
C THR A 104 3.84 -3.06 -8.75
N LEU A 105 3.16 -2.17 -9.49
CA LEU A 105 3.73 -1.60 -10.71
C LEU A 105 5.03 -0.83 -10.47
N LEU A 106 5.17 -0.16 -9.31
CA LEU A 106 6.42 0.50 -8.95
C LEU A 106 7.54 -0.51 -8.67
N GLU A 107 7.22 -1.59 -7.97
CA GLU A 107 8.18 -2.65 -7.70
C GLU A 107 8.74 -3.25 -9.00
N PHE A 108 7.85 -3.55 -9.96
CA PHE A 108 8.23 -3.95 -11.32
C PHE A 108 9.05 -2.86 -12.04
N HIS A 109 8.65 -1.59 -11.92
CA HIS A 109 9.36 -0.49 -12.58
C HIS A 109 10.79 -0.31 -12.07
N THR A 110 11.00 -0.52 -10.77
CA THR A 110 12.32 -0.42 -10.14
C THR A 110 13.12 -1.72 -10.20
N ASN A 111 12.50 -2.82 -10.63
CA ASN A 111 13.06 -4.17 -10.64
C ASN A 111 13.63 -4.57 -9.28
N ASN A 112 12.90 -4.23 -8.21
CA ASN A 112 13.26 -4.53 -6.83
C ASN A 112 12.59 -5.84 -6.40
N ASN A 113 13.15 -6.99 -6.80
CA ASN A 113 12.57 -8.32 -6.58
C ASN A 113 11.08 -8.43 -6.91
N PRO A 114 10.62 -7.95 -8.07
CA PRO A 114 9.22 -7.69 -8.28
C PRO A 114 8.36 -8.95 -8.35
N ASP A 115 7.21 -8.92 -7.67
CA ASP A 115 6.17 -9.93 -7.78
C ASP A 115 4.75 -9.34 -7.67
N PHE A 116 3.73 -10.20 -7.51
CA PHE A 116 2.32 -9.81 -7.44
C PHE A 116 1.73 -10.06 -6.04
N GLU A 117 2.58 -10.20 -5.04
CA GLU A 117 2.21 -10.26 -3.64
C GLU A 117 2.33 -8.85 -3.04
N ILE A 118 1.76 -8.65 -1.84
CA ILE A 118 1.77 -7.36 -1.15
C ILE A 118 2.37 -7.54 0.24
N GLY A 119 3.42 -6.79 0.54
CA GLY A 119 4.07 -6.68 1.84
C GLY A 119 4.96 -7.85 2.23
N GLU A 120 5.32 -8.72 1.30
CA GLU A 120 6.19 -9.89 1.50
C GLU A 120 7.56 -9.53 2.08
N ASP A 121 8.11 -8.36 1.76
CA ASP A 121 9.38 -7.88 2.31
C ASP A 121 9.32 -7.56 3.83
N ILE A 122 8.12 -7.32 4.39
CA ILE A 122 7.95 -6.84 5.77
C ILE A 122 7.05 -7.73 6.64
N TYR A 123 6.29 -8.63 6.03
CA TYR A 123 5.33 -9.49 6.72
C TYR A 123 6.03 -10.74 7.23
N THR A 124 5.62 -11.19 8.44
CA THR A 124 5.98 -12.50 9.01
C THR A 124 7.44 -12.91 8.79
N PRO A 125 8.44 -12.16 9.32
CA PRO A 125 9.86 -12.34 8.99
C PRO A 125 10.46 -13.73 9.26
N ASN A 126 9.73 -14.61 9.94
CA ASN A 126 10.12 -15.99 10.23
C ASN A 126 9.38 -17.03 9.36
N THR A 127 8.58 -16.58 8.40
CA THR A 127 7.83 -17.40 7.44
C THR A 127 8.27 -16.94 6.04
N ALA A 128 8.78 -17.88 5.24
CA ALA A 128 9.32 -17.54 3.93
C ALA A 128 8.27 -17.76 2.83
N GLY A 129 8.15 -16.80 1.92
CA GLY A 129 7.27 -16.90 0.75
C GLY A 129 5.79 -16.67 1.03
N ASP A 130 5.45 -16.10 2.20
CA ASP A 130 4.14 -15.52 2.46
C ASP A 130 4.15 -13.99 2.34
N ALA A 131 2.96 -13.41 2.40
CA ALA A 131 2.66 -12.02 2.12
C ALA A 131 1.32 -11.66 2.78
N LEU A 132 0.97 -10.38 2.81
CA LEU A 132 -0.31 -9.94 3.36
C LEU A 132 -1.48 -10.26 2.41
N ARG A 133 -1.29 -10.01 1.11
CA ARG A 133 -2.25 -10.29 0.04
C ARG A 133 -1.53 -10.83 -1.20
N SER A 134 -2.30 -11.42 -2.11
CA SER A 134 -1.83 -11.83 -3.43
C SER A 134 -2.76 -11.30 -4.50
N MET A 135 -2.22 -10.54 -5.44
CA MET A 135 -2.97 -10.11 -6.63
C MET A 135 -3.11 -11.26 -7.65
N SER A 136 -2.17 -12.20 -7.64
CA SER A 136 -2.14 -13.32 -8.60
C SER A 136 -3.09 -14.46 -8.21
N ASP A 137 -3.24 -14.71 -6.91
CA ASP A 137 -4.22 -15.64 -6.33
C ASP A 137 -4.72 -15.12 -4.96
N PRO A 138 -5.73 -14.22 -4.94
CA PRO A 138 -6.27 -13.66 -3.69
C PRO A 138 -6.75 -14.72 -2.70
N THR A 139 -7.17 -15.89 -3.21
CA THR A 139 -7.70 -16.96 -2.37
C THR A 139 -6.63 -17.60 -1.47
N LYS A 140 -5.33 -17.43 -1.80
CA LYS A 140 -4.18 -17.85 -0.99
C LYS A 140 -4.23 -17.30 0.43
N TYR A 141 -4.76 -16.07 0.60
CA TYR A 141 -4.89 -15.39 1.89
C TYR A 141 -6.34 -15.19 2.34
N GLY A 142 -7.29 -15.77 1.60
CA GLY A 142 -8.71 -15.79 1.96
C GLY A 142 -9.57 -14.72 1.27
N ASP A 143 -8.98 -13.92 0.39
CA ASP A 143 -9.67 -12.83 -0.30
C ASP A 143 -10.46 -13.35 -1.53
N PRO A 144 -11.54 -12.66 -1.94
CA PRO A 144 -12.38 -13.11 -3.05
C PRO A 144 -11.72 -12.87 -4.42
N ASP A 145 -11.70 -13.90 -5.26
CA ASP A 145 -11.22 -13.88 -6.66
C ASP A 145 -12.34 -13.62 -7.70
N HIS A 146 -13.59 -13.50 -7.24
CA HIS A 146 -14.76 -13.41 -8.09
C HIS A 146 -15.89 -12.67 -7.39
N TYR A 147 -16.62 -11.82 -8.12
CA TYR A 147 -17.67 -10.97 -7.56
C TYR A 147 -18.80 -11.74 -6.83
N SER A 148 -19.06 -12.99 -7.23
CA SER A 148 -20.02 -13.87 -6.55
C SER A 148 -19.59 -14.26 -5.13
N LYS A 149 -18.31 -14.13 -4.79
CA LYS A 149 -17.72 -14.43 -3.48
C LYS A 149 -17.50 -13.17 -2.63
N ARG A 150 -17.87 -11.98 -3.11
CA ARG A 150 -17.58 -10.71 -2.42
C ARG A 150 -18.13 -10.69 -1.00
N TYR A 151 -17.38 -10.08 -0.10
CA TYR A 151 -17.85 -9.78 1.25
C TYR A 151 -18.97 -8.74 1.21
N THR A 152 -19.96 -8.88 2.10
CA THR A 152 -21.13 -7.97 2.17
C THR A 152 -21.49 -7.60 3.62
N GLY A 153 -20.60 -7.89 4.57
CA GLY A 153 -20.76 -7.50 5.96
C GLY A 153 -20.29 -6.07 6.23
N THR A 154 -20.09 -5.74 7.51
CA THR A 154 -19.76 -4.38 7.95
C THR A 154 -18.34 -4.23 8.50
N SER A 155 -17.61 -5.34 8.69
CA SER A 155 -16.21 -5.28 9.10
C SER A 155 -15.36 -4.62 8.02
N ASP A 156 -14.21 -4.07 8.41
CA ASP A 156 -13.24 -3.51 7.47
C ASP A 156 -13.86 -2.55 6.47
N ASN A 157 -14.63 -1.57 6.98
CA ASN A 157 -15.33 -0.59 6.14
C ASN A 157 -16.25 -1.19 5.05
N GLY A 158 -16.70 -2.43 5.22
CA GLY A 158 -17.46 -3.17 4.19
C GLY A 158 -16.61 -4.12 3.34
N GLY A 159 -15.45 -4.57 3.83
CA GLY A 159 -14.49 -5.44 3.14
C GLY A 159 -13.77 -4.69 2.04
N VAL A 160 -13.01 -3.68 2.43
CA VAL A 160 -12.24 -2.86 1.48
C VAL A 160 -10.90 -3.50 1.14
N HIS A 161 -10.28 -4.22 2.08
CA HIS A 161 -9.13 -5.08 1.82
C HIS A 161 -9.60 -6.49 1.41
#